data_AF-A0ABD6E3D0-F1
#
_entry.id   AF-A0ABD6E3D0-F1
#
_cell.length_a   1.000
_cell.length_b   1.000
_cell.length_c   1.000
_cell.angle_alpha   90.00
_cell.angle_beta   90.00
_cell.angle_gamma   90.00
#
_symmetry.space_group_name_H-M   'P 1'
#
loop_
_entity.id
_entity.type
_entity.pdbx_description
1 polymer ?
#
loop_
_entity_poly.entity_id
_entity_poly.type
_entity_poly.pdbx_seq_one_letter_code
_entity_poly.pdbx_strand_id
1 'polypeptide(L)'
;MSAEEPQDDAPEEEEDLRYFVRIGQTDLDGTKTVERSLSEMKGIGKRTARIVADAADVDRHATFGLLDDDEIDSVVEVVESFDEHIPEWMANRQSDFFTGETTHETGSDLEEKRRHDINRMKMIDSYRGVRHKRGQKVRGQRTKSTGRTEGTIGVNVEAIKEEAAAEEAAAEEGDEE
;
A
#
# COMPACT_ATOMS: atom_id res chain seq x y z
N MET A 1 44.55 -37.43 2.92
CA MET A 1 43.82 -36.22 2.49
C MET A 1 42.36 -36.49 2.79
N SER A 2 41.98 -36.35 4.06
CA SER A 2 40.57 -36.42 4.45
C SER A 2 39.93 -35.13 3.96
N ALA A 3 38.88 -35.25 3.15
CA ALA A 3 38.06 -34.12 2.80
C ALA A 3 37.27 -33.75 4.06
N GLU A 4 37.62 -32.62 4.66
CA GLU A 4 36.73 -31.90 5.56
C GLU A 4 35.44 -31.62 4.78
N GLU A 5 34.32 -32.12 5.28
CA GLU A 5 33.00 -31.71 4.83
C GLU A 5 32.89 -30.20 5.03
N PRO A 6 32.34 -29.43 4.07
CA PRO A 6 32.10 -28.02 4.30
C PRO A 6 31.12 -27.90 5.47
N GLN A 7 31.57 -27.33 6.58
CA GLN A 7 30.67 -26.87 7.62
C GLN A 7 29.81 -25.79 6.98
N ASP A 8 28.53 -26.07 6.80
CA ASP A 8 27.51 -25.05 6.58
C ASP A 8 27.41 -24.23 7.88
N ASP A 9 28.34 -23.28 8.06
CA ASP A 9 28.26 -22.19 9.03
C ASP A 9 27.20 -21.17 8.57
N ALA A 10 25.98 -21.63 8.26
CA ALA A 10 24.84 -20.73 8.26
C ALA A 10 24.59 -20.35 9.73
N PRO A 11 24.50 -19.06 10.08
CA PRO A 11 24.20 -18.70 11.46
C PRO A 11 22.87 -19.35 11.85
N GLU A 12 22.83 -20.00 13.02
CA GLU A 12 21.64 -20.64 13.61
C GLU A 12 20.42 -19.69 13.68
N GLU A 13 20.63 -18.38 13.47
CA GLU A 13 19.63 -17.31 13.36
C GLU A 13 18.67 -17.46 12.17
N GLU A 14 18.98 -18.22 11.12
CA GLU A 14 18.06 -18.44 9.99
C GLU A 14 16.94 -19.48 10.32
N GLU A 15 17.11 -20.30 11.35
CA GLU A 15 16.19 -21.43 11.62
C GLU A 15 14.88 -21.01 12.30
N ASP A 16 14.86 -19.88 13.03
CA ASP A 16 13.68 -19.36 13.75
C ASP A 16 13.15 -18.02 13.19
N LEU A 17 13.34 -17.76 11.89
CA LEU A 17 12.79 -16.55 11.26
C LEU A 17 11.26 -16.61 11.14
N ARG A 18 10.58 -15.67 11.79
CA ARG A 18 9.15 -15.44 11.58
C ARG A 18 8.91 -14.70 10.27
N TYR A 19 8.40 -15.39 9.25
CA TYR A 19 8.09 -14.78 7.95
C TYR A 19 6.94 -13.78 7.98
N PHE A 20 6.02 -13.94 8.93
CA PHE A 20 4.84 -13.08 9.06
C PHE A 20 4.68 -12.64 10.50
N VAL A 21 4.58 -11.32 10.69
CA VAL A 21 4.28 -10.71 11.99
C VAL A 21 2.94 -10.00 11.84
N ARG A 22 1.96 -10.38 12.66
CA ARG A 22 0.63 -9.78 12.63
C ARG A 22 0.55 -8.64 13.62
N ILE A 23 0.16 -7.46 13.15
CA ILE A 23 -0.15 -6.29 13.99
C ILE A 23 -1.63 -5.93 13.74
N GLY A 24 -2.45 -6.02 14.80
CA GLY A 24 -3.90 -5.87 14.71
C GLY A 24 -4.51 -6.85 13.70
N GLN A 25 -5.02 -6.31 12.59
CA GLN A 25 -5.65 -7.08 11.50
C GLN A 25 -4.75 -7.30 10.27
N THR A 26 -3.53 -6.75 10.27
CA THR A 26 -2.64 -6.74 9.08
C THR A 26 -1.45 -7.67 9.30
N ASP A 27 -1.16 -8.49 8.30
CA ASP A 27 0.05 -9.31 8.25
C ASP A 27 1.19 -8.52 7.59
N LEU A 28 2.33 -8.42 8.28
CA LEU A 28 3.53 -7.75 7.81
C LEU A 28 4.62 -8.77 7.50
N ASP A 29 5.48 -8.42 6.54
CA ASP A 29 6.58 -9.26 6.08
C ASP A 29 7.76 -9.19 7.07
N GLY A 30 8.02 -10.30 7.76
CA GLY A 30 9.09 -10.41 8.75
C GLY A 30 10.50 -10.54 8.15
N THR A 31 10.61 -10.80 6.84
CA THR A 31 11.92 -10.87 6.15
C THR A 31 12.54 -9.48 5.94
N LYS A 32 11.74 -8.42 6.08
CA LYS A 32 12.16 -7.03 5.89
C LYS A 32 12.65 -6.42 7.21
N THR A 33 13.37 -5.31 7.09
CA THR A 33 13.73 -4.51 8.27
C THR A 33 12.49 -3.91 8.93
N VAL A 34 12.54 -3.66 10.25
CA VAL A 34 11.44 -3.07 11.03
C VAL A 34 10.82 -1.84 10.34
N GLU A 35 11.64 -0.85 9.95
CA GLU A 35 11.15 0.37 9.27
C GLU A 35 10.38 0.06 7.98
N ARG A 36 10.86 -0.91 7.20
CA ARG A 36 10.27 -1.27 5.90
C ARG A 36 8.99 -2.07 6.09
N SER A 37 9.01 -3.05 6.98
CA SER A 37 7.88 -3.93 7.28
C SER A 37 6.70 -3.10 7.82
N LEU A 38 6.94 -2.24 8.82
CA LEU A 38 5.91 -1.36 9.38
C LEU A 38 5.30 -0.40 8.34
N SER A 39 6.09 0.05 7.36
CA SER A 39 5.60 0.96 6.31
C SER A 39 4.62 0.32 5.31
N GLU A 40 4.48 -1.01 5.33
CA GLU A 40 3.50 -1.73 4.51
C GLU A 40 2.08 -1.61 5.08
N MET A 41 1.97 -1.41 6.40
CA MET A 41 0.71 -1.14 7.08
C MET A 41 0.10 0.19 6.60
N LYS A 42 -1.19 0.19 6.26
CA LYS A 42 -1.91 1.43 5.94
C LYS A 42 -1.95 2.35 7.16
N GLY A 43 -1.63 3.62 6.96
CA GLY A 43 -1.56 4.62 8.03
C GLY A 43 -0.13 4.89 8.52
N ILE A 44 0.78 3.91 8.40
CA ILE A 44 2.17 4.04 8.83
C ILE A 44 3.06 4.34 7.61
N GLY A 45 3.71 5.50 7.62
CA GLY A 45 4.74 5.85 6.64
C GLY A 45 6.15 5.63 7.19
N LYS A 46 7.18 5.84 6.36
CA LYS A 46 8.58 5.73 6.80
C LYS A 46 8.92 6.57 8.03
N ARG A 47 8.37 7.79 8.11
CA ARG A 47 8.59 8.68 9.25
C ARG A 47 7.94 8.14 10.52
N THR A 48 6.69 7.69 10.40
CA THR A 48 5.91 7.06 11.46
C THR A 48 6.63 5.81 11.97
N ALA A 49 7.05 4.93 11.07
CA ALA A 49 7.76 3.69 11.40
C ALA A 49 9.06 3.94 12.18
N ARG A 50 9.80 5.00 11.87
CA ARG A 50 10.99 5.38 12.66
C ARG A 50 10.63 5.81 14.07
N ILE A 51 9.59 6.64 14.21
CA ILE A 51 9.13 7.11 15.52
C ILE A 51 8.62 5.94 16.37
N VAL A 52 7.90 5.00 15.75
CA VAL A 52 7.45 3.77 16.40
C VAL A 52 8.64 2.95 16.88
N ALA A 53 9.63 2.70 16.01
CA ALA A 53 10.83 1.94 16.39
C ALA A 53 11.64 2.64 17.50
N ASP A 54 11.82 3.96 17.40
CA ASP A 54 12.52 4.76 18.40
C ASP A 54 11.74 4.81 19.74
N ALA A 55 10.40 4.75 19.73
CA ALA A 55 9.57 4.72 20.92
C ALA A 55 9.47 3.33 21.58
N ALA A 56 9.56 2.27 20.79
CA ALA A 56 9.63 0.88 21.25
C ALA A 56 11.06 0.46 21.67
N ASP A 57 12.06 1.34 21.50
CA ASP A 57 13.48 1.06 21.76
C ASP A 57 14.05 -0.13 20.96
N VAL A 58 13.54 -0.35 19.73
CA VAL A 58 13.96 -1.42 18.82
C VAL A 58 14.82 -0.87 17.69
N ASP A 59 15.87 -1.59 17.31
CA ASP A 59 16.66 -1.18 16.14
C ASP A 59 15.85 -1.26 14.84
N ARG A 60 15.65 -0.10 14.22
CA ARG A 60 14.86 0.03 12.98
C ARG A 60 15.44 -0.70 11.76
N HIS A 61 16.71 -1.07 11.79
CA HIS A 61 17.43 -1.75 10.71
C HIS A 61 17.51 -3.27 10.91
N ALA A 62 17.20 -3.76 12.10
CA ALA A 62 17.06 -5.17 12.40
C ALA A 62 15.95 -5.82 11.55
N THR A 63 16.08 -7.12 11.32
CA THR A 63 15.07 -7.92 10.62
C THR A 63 13.89 -8.16 11.54
N PHE A 64 12.68 -7.81 11.09
CA PHE A 64 11.52 -7.78 11.97
C PHE A 64 11.14 -9.17 12.50
N GLY A 65 11.30 -10.21 11.69
CA GLY A 65 11.01 -11.59 12.07
C GLY A 65 12.03 -12.25 13.00
N LEU A 66 13.20 -11.62 13.21
CA LEU A 66 14.26 -12.11 14.10
C LEU A 66 14.26 -11.44 15.48
N LEU A 67 13.38 -10.45 15.69
CA LEU A 67 13.25 -9.81 17.00
C LEU A 67 12.74 -10.80 18.05
N ASP A 68 12.90 -10.47 19.32
CA ASP A 68 12.28 -11.21 20.41
C ASP A 68 10.75 -10.98 20.42
N ASP A 69 9.98 -11.89 21.02
CA ASP A 69 8.52 -11.73 21.15
C ASP A 69 8.15 -10.46 21.94
N ASP A 70 8.89 -10.16 23.01
CA ASP A 70 8.69 -8.95 23.83
C ASP A 70 8.92 -7.65 23.04
N GLU A 71 9.90 -7.63 22.14
CA GLU A 71 10.18 -6.49 21.27
C GLU A 71 9.06 -6.28 20.25
N ILE A 72 8.53 -7.37 19.69
CA ILE A 72 7.39 -7.31 18.77
C ILE A 72 6.15 -6.81 19.48
N ASP A 73 5.86 -7.31 20.69
CA ASP A 73 4.72 -6.88 21.48
C ASP A 73 4.82 -5.38 21.84
N SER A 74 6.02 -4.88 22.16
CA SER A 74 6.24 -3.44 22.38
C SER A 74 5.94 -2.62 21.12
N VAL A 75 6.40 -3.07 19.95
CA VAL A 75 6.10 -2.41 18.67
C VAL A 75 4.59 -2.42 18.39
N VAL A 76 3.89 -3.51 18.68
CA VAL A 76 2.42 -3.60 18.52
C VAL A 76 1.72 -2.59 19.43
N GLU A 77 2.08 -2.53 20.72
CA GLU A 77 1.48 -1.60 21.68
C GLU A 77 1.69 -0.14 21.27
N VAL A 78 2.90 0.22 20.82
CA VAL A 78 3.21 1.58 20.35
C VAL A 78 2.44 1.94 19.09
N VAL A 79 2.18 0.98 18.20
CA VAL A 79 1.36 1.21 17.00
C VAL A 79 -0.11 1.41 17.36
N GLU A 80 -0.65 0.65 18.30
CA GLU A 80 -2.04 0.77 18.74
C GLU A 80 -2.29 2.05 19.55
N SER A 81 -1.29 2.50 20.32
CA SER A 81 -1.34 3.72 21.14
C SER A 81 -0.57 4.87 20.52
N PHE A 82 -0.43 4.89 19.19
CA PHE A 82 0.47 5.82 18.51
C PHE A 82 0.07 7.29 18.69
N ASP A 83 -1.23 7.57 18.84
CA ASP A 83 -1.75 8.92 19.08
C ASP A 83 -1.26 9.56 20.38
N GLU A 84 -0.91 8.78 21.40
CA GLU A 84 -0.37 9.30 22.66
C GLU A 84 1.10 9.72 22.55
N HIS A 85 1.82 9.11 21.61
CA HIS A 85 3.26 9.29 21.43
C HIS A 85 3.61 10.46 20.49
N ILE A 86 2.62 11.00 19.77
CA ILE A 86 2.85 12.04 18.76
C ILE A 86 2.14 13.36 19.06
N PRO A 87 2.70 14.48 18.58
CA PRO A 87 1.96 15.73 18.51
C PRO A 87 0.74 15.61 17.58
N GLU A 88 -0.35 16.31 17.91
CA GLU A 88 -1.62 16.30 17.15
C GLU A 88 -1.44 16.55 15.64
N TRP A 89 -0.54 17.45 15.26
CA TRP A 89 -0.29 17.80 13.85
C TRP A 89 0.28 16.64 13.01
N MET A 90 0.82 15.61 13.66
CA MET A 90 1.37 14.43 12.99
C MET A 90 0.31 13.34 12.78
N ALA A 91 -0.81 13.38 13.51
CA ALA A 91 -1.87 12.41 13.37
C ALA A 91 -2.51 12.51 11.97
N ASN A 92 -2.94 11.36 11.44
CA ASN A 92 -3.49 11.29 10.08
C ASN A 92 -4.94 11.79 9.99
N ARG A 93 -5.67 11.78 11.11
CA ARG A 93 -7.07 12.20 11.21
C ARG A 93 -7.23 13.21 12.35
N GLN A 94 -6.87 14.45 12.02
CA GLN A 94 -7.03 15.58 12.93
C GLN A 94 -8.47 16.10 12.91
N SER A 95 -9.00 16.39 14.10
CA SER A 95 -10.31 17.02 14.31
C SER A 95 -11.42 16.36 13.49
N ASP A 96 -11.76 15.11 13.82
CA ASP A 96 -12.79 14.39 13.06
C ASP A 96 -14.11 15.16 13.00
N PHE A 97 -14.81 15.05 11.87
CA PHE A 97 -16.08 15.71 11.61
C PHE A 97 -17.18 15.35 12.63
N PHE A 98 -17.19 14.11 13.15
CA PHE A 98 -18.23 13.65 14.06
C PHE A 98 -17.83 13.80 15.53
N THR A 99 -16.63 13.36 15.90
CA THR A 99 -16.19 13.34 17.30
C THR A 99 -15.41 14.59 17.71
N GLY A 100 -14.78 15.29 16.75
CA GLY A 100 -13.89 16.43 17.02
C GLY A 100 -12.51 16.03 17.55
N GLU A 101 -12.28 14.75 17.80
CA GLU A 101 -11.05 14.21 18.35
C GLU A 101 -10.00 14.03 17.26
N THR A 102 -8.74 14.07 17.66
CA THR A 102 -7.59 13.78 16.78
C THR A 102 -7.15 12.35 17.04
N THR A 103 -7.22 11.50 16.02
CA THR A 103 -6.86 10.08 16.11
C THR A 103 -5.86 9.70 15.03
N HIS A 104 -5.11 8.62 15.26
CA HIS A 104 -4.28 7.99 14.24
C HIS A 104 -4.87 6.64 13.83
N GLU A 105 -5.53 6.60 12.67
CA GLU A 105 -6.19 5.38 12.19
C GLU A 105 -5.19 4.50 11.40
N THR A 106 -5.14 3.20 11.68
CA THR A 106 -4.25 2.25 10.99
C THR A 106 -5.06 1.16 10.27
N GLY A 107 -4.40 0.42 9.37
CA GLY A 107 -4.96 -0.76 8.70
C GLY A 107 -6.30 -0.53 7.99
N SER A 108 -7.25 -1.44 8.23
CA SER A 108 -8.59 -1.45 7.65
C SER A 108 -9.44 -0.25 8.07
N ASP A 109 -9.27 0.21 9.31
CA ASP A 109 -10.06 1.32 9.85
C ASP A 109 -9.84 2.60 9.04
N LEU A 110 -8.59 2.89 8.66
CA LEU A 110 -8.26 4.02 7.80
C LEU A 110 -9.00 3.97 6.45
N GLU A 111 -9.13 2.78 5.85
CA GLU A 111 -9.82 2.59 4.57
C GLU A 111 -11.33 2.78 4.72
N GLU A 112 -11.92 2.23 5.78
CA GLU A 112 -13.34 2.38 6.07
C GLU A 112 -13.70 3.83 6.41
N LYS A 113 -12.90 4.55 7.23
CA LYS A 113 -13.09 5.99 7.48
C LYS A 113 -13.09 6.78 6.17
N ARG A 114 -12.12 6.52 5.29
CA ARG A 114 -12.04 7.17 3.97
C ARG A 114 -13.27 6.87 3.12
N ARG A 115 -13.76 5.64 3.15
CA ARG A 115 -14.98 5.22 2.43
C ARG A 115 -16.21 5.93 2.98
N HIS A 116 -16.36 6.01 4.29
CA HIS A 116 -17.44 6.74 4.95
C HIS A 116 -17.43 8.23 4.59
N ASP A 117 -16.27 8.88 4.57
CA ASP A 117 -16.14 10.28 4.14
C ASP A 117 -16.58 10.49 2.69
N ILE A 118 -16.16 9.61 1.78
CA ILE A 118 -16.57 9.67 0.37
C ILE A 118 -18.08 9.43 0.22
N ASN A 119 -18.64 8.49 0.97
CA ASN A 119 -20.07 8.21 0.95
C ASN A 119 -20.87 9.38 1.53
N ARG A 120 -20.42 10.01 2.61
CA ARG A 120 -21.01 11.26 3.14
C ARG A 120 -21.05 12.34 2.07
N MET A 121 -19.93 12.58 1.38
CA MET A 121 -19.86 13.57 0.30
C MET A 121 -20.83 13.27 -0.85
N LYS A 122 -21.02 11.99 -1.19
CA LYS A 122 -21.98 11.54 -2.22
C LYS A 122 -23.44 11.70 -1.76
N MET A 123 -23.76 11.37 -0.51
CA MET A 123 -25.12 11.48 0.02
C MET A 123 -25.61 12.93 0.10
N ILE A 124 -24.71 13.87 0.42
CA ILE A 124 -25.01 15.32 0.48
C ILE A 124 -25.04 15.95 -0.93
N ASP A 125 -24.67 15.20 -1.99
CA ASP A 125 -24.50 15.71 -3.36
C ASP A 125 -23.58 16.94 -3.45
N SER A 126 -22.54 16.99 -2.59
CA SER A 126 -21.49 18.00 -2.68
C SER A 126 -20.77 17.92 -4.04
N TYR A 127 -20.19 19.03 -4.52
CA TYR A 127 -19.46 19.05 -5.80
C TYR A 127 -18.38 17.95 -5.88
N ARG A 128 -17.62 17.74 -4.80
CA ARG A 128 -16.65 16.66 -4.69
C ARG A 128 -17.32 15.28 -4.70
N GLY A 129 -18.45 15.12 -4.03
CA GLY A 129 -19.26 13.89 -4.04
C GLY A 129 -19.76 13.51 -5.43
N VAL A 130 -20.31 14.47 -6.18
CA VAL A 130 -20.76 14.26 -7.57
C VAL A 130 -19.58 13.85 -8.46
N ARG A 131 -18.41 14.47 -8.31
CA ARG A 131 -17.18 14.07 -9.04
C ARG A 131 -16.73 12.66 -8.66
N HIS A 132 -16.75 12.31 -7.37
CA HIS A 132 -16.48 10.95 -6.89
C HIS A 132 -17.47 9.92 -7.43
N LYS A 133 -18.77 10.25 -7.53
CA LYS A 133 -19.80 9.39 -8.14
C LYS A 133 -19.54 9.14 -9.62
N ARG A 134 -19.02 10.14 -10.34
CA ARG A 134 -18.66 10.07 -11.76
C ARG A 134 -17.24 9.52 -12.03
N GLY A 135 -16.47 9.17 -10.99
CA GLY A 135 -15.07 8.73 -11.14
C GLY A 135 -14.11 9.83 -11.66
N GLN A 136 -14.49 11.11 -11.57
CA GLN A 136 -13.68 12.22 -12.08
C GLN A 136 -12.70 12.73 -11.03
N LYS A 137 -11.55 13.24 -11.49
CA LYS A 137 -10.55 13.93 -10.67
C LYS A 137 -11.17 15.05 -9.81
N VAL A 138 -10.90 15.08 -8.51
CA VAL A 138 -11.64 15.98 -7.58
C VAL A 138 -10.95 17.30 -7.24
N ARG A 139 -9.62 17.41 -7.42
CA ARG A 139 -8.82 18.57 -7.00
C ARG A 139 -8.72 19.71 -8.04
N GLY A 140 -9.74 19.89 -8.88
CA GLY A 140 -9.74 20.95 -9.91
C GLY A 140 -8.78 20.72 -11.08
N GLN A 141 -8.26 19.49 -11.22
CA GLN A 141 -7.35 19.13 -12.31
C GLN A 141 -8.04 19.26 -13.67
N ARG A 142 -7.30 19.71 -14.70
CA ARG A 142 -7.80 19.82 -16.08
C ARG A 142 -7.93 18.42 -16.71
N THR A 143 -9.16 17.97 -16.93
CA THR A 143 -9.47 16.64 -17.49
C THR A 143 -9.70 16.62 -19.00
N LYS A 144 -9.36 17.70 -19.72
CA LYS A 144 -9.48 17.75 -21.19
C LYS A 144 -8.53 16.76 -21.87
N SER A 145 -7.27 16.73 -21.43
CA SER A 145 -6.22 15.85 -21.96
C SER A 145 -5.72 14.80 -20.97
N THR A 146 -5.89 15.01 -19.66
CA THR A 146 -5.30 14.15 -18.63
C THR A 146 -6.32 13.26 -17.93
N GLY A 147 -5.88 12.08 -17.46
CA GLY A 147 -6.75 11.13 -16.76
C GLY A 147 -7.63 10.31 -17.70
N ARG A 148 -7.13 10.05 -18.92
CA ARG A 148 -7.70 9.11 -19.88
C ARG A 148 -6.94 7.79 -19.73
N THR A 149 -7.64 6.68 -19.58
CA THR A 149 -7.03 5.35 -19.46
C THR A 149 -6.88 4.70 -20.83
N GLU A 150 -7.83 4.93 -21.74
CA GLU A 150 -7.66 4.62 -23.14
C GLU A 150 -6.77 5.69 -23.79
N GLY A 151 -5.65 5.22 -24.33
CA GLY A 151 -4.66 6.02 -25.05
C GLY A 151 -5.31 6.83 -26.17
N THR A 152 -4.71 7.97 -26.45
CA THR A 152 -4.79 8.79 -27.67
C THR A 152 -6.03 8.57 -28.56
N ILE A 153 -6.84 9.60 -28.77
CA ILE A 153 -7.72 9.67 -29.95
C ILE A 153 -6.79 9.72 -31.17
N GLY A 154 -6.38 8.56 -31.65
CA GLY A 154 -5.48 8.33 -32.76
C GLY A 154 -5.77 6.93 -33.27
N VAL A 155 -5.81 6.79 -34.58
CA VAL A 155 -5.96 5.49 -35.21
C VAL A 155 -4.77 4.61 -34.80
N ASN A 156 -5.03 3.44 -34.24
CA ASN A 156 -4.00 2.41 -34.06
C ASN A 156 -3.63 1.89 -35.45
N VAL A 157 -2.66 2.56 -36.08
CA VAL A 157 -2.22 2.25 -37.45
C VAL A 157 -1.73 0.80 -37.55
N GLU A 158 -1.21 0.24 -36.46
CA GLU A 158 -0.76 -1.15 -36.40
C GLU A 158 -1.92 -2.14 -36.42
N ALA A 159 -2.94 -1.94 -35.57
CA ALA A 159 -4.16 -2.76 -35.58
C ALA A 159 -4.91 -2.68 -36.91
N ILE A 160 -4.96 -1.49 -37.53
CA ILE A 160 -5.60 -1.32 -38.85
C ILE A 160 -4.80 -2.01 -39.96
N LYS A 161 -3.46 -2.01 -39.88
CA LYS A 161 -2.63 -2.72 -40.85
C LYS A 161 -2.73 -4.24 -40.69
N GLU A 162 -2.84 -4.72 -39.46
CA GLU A 162 -3.01 -6.14 -39.16
C GLU A 162 -4.39 -6.63 -39.62
N GLU A 163 -5.44 -5.84 -39.39
CA GLU A 163 -6.79 -6.09 -39.91
C GLU A 163 -6.81 -6.05 -41.45
N ALA A 164 -6.17 -5.07 -42.08
CA ALA A 164 -6.08 -4.99 -43.54
C ALA A 164 -5.26 -6.13 -44.16
N ALA A 165 -4.17 -6.56 -43.53
CA ALA A 165 -3.36 -7.69 -44.00
C ALA A 165 -4.09 -9.03 -43.81
N ALA A 166 -4.89 -9.17 -42.74
CA ALA A 166 -5.74 -10.34 -42.54
C ALA A 166 -6.89 -10.38 -43.57
N GLU A 167 -7.46 -9.23 -43.92
CA GLU A 167 -8.51 -9.11 -44.94
C GLU A 167 -7.96 -9.38 -46.35
N GLU A 168 -6.72 -8.95 -46.64
CA GLU A 168 -6.00 -9.23 -47.88
C GLU A 168 -5.63 -10.72 -48.01
N ALA A 169 -5.16 -11.35 -46.92
CA ALA A 169 -4.90 -12.80 -46.88
C ALA A 169 -6.18 -13.64 -47.04
N ALA A 170 -7.29 -13.22 -46.43
CA ALA A 170 -8.58 -13.89 -46.59
C ALA A 170 -9.17 -13.73 -48.00
N ALA A 171 -8.84 -12.63 -48.69
CA ALA A 171 -9.20 -12.42 -50.09
C ALA A 171 -8.37 -13.29 -51.04
N GLU A 172 -7.07 -13.48 -50.78
CA GLU A 172 -6.22 -14.40 -51.55
C GLU A 172 -6.65 -15.87 -51.37
N GLU A 173 -7.03 -16.30 -50.16
CA GLU A 173 -7.54 -17.65 -49.91
C GLU A 173 -8.91 -17.92 -50.56
N GLY A 174 -9.71 -16.88 -50.84
CA GLY A 174 -11.02 -16.99 -51.49
C GLY A 174 -10.98 -17.01 -53.02
N ASP A 175 -9.85 -16.65 -53.64
CA ASP A 175 -9.64 -16.65 -55.10
C ASP A 175 -9.00 -17.97 -55.60
N GLU A 176 -8.59 -18.86 -54.68
CA GLU A 176 -7.99 -20.18 -54.99
C GLU A 176 -8.99 -21.37 -54.95
N GLU A 177 -10.30 -21.14 -54.74
CA GLU A 177 -11.37 -22.18 -54.80
C GLU A 177 -12.19 -22.21 -56.10
#